data_AF-A0A497BZU0-F1
#
_entry.id   AF-A0A497BZU0-F1
#
_cell.length_a   1.000
_cell.length_b   1.000
_cell.length_c   1.000
_cell.angle_alpha   90.00
_cell.angle_beta   90.00
_cell.angle_gamma   90.00
#
_symmetry.space_group_name_H-M   'P 1'
#
loop_
_entity.id
_entity.type
_entity.pdbx_description
1 polymer ?
#
loop_
_entity_poly.entity_id
_entity_poly.type
_entity_poly.pdbx_seq_one_letter_code
_entity_poly.pdbx_strand_id
1 'polypeptide(L)'
;MNMSGSEMNNQEFILEYANVLEVTARDILAWEEKAEALVILSDKIEEIRTEVDRSVLLDMRLQLDSLKKASARTDKLVKSCINWADSAILLRLQDEQLDNYSYLGKIYYPSTTVYPSVADRNALEAHMVESGRLDILGNTLNREVVNDYLEQTGELPPGVNSISRTRLNCRAKP
;
A
#
# COMPACT_ATOMS: atom_id res chain seq x y z
N MET A 1 10.92 -38.08 43.55
CA MET A 1 11.33 -37.82 42.15
C MET A 1 10.13 -37.26 41.43
N ASN A 2 10.05 -35.93 41.31
CA ASN A 2 9.14 -35.11 40.50
C ASN A 2 9.15 -33.67 41.05
N MET A 3 8.70 -32.76 40.19
CA MET A 3 8.62 -31.29 40.26
C MET A 3 8.35 -30.61 41.63
N SER A 4 8.60 -29.29 41.61
CA SER A 4 8.10 -28.20 42.48
C SER A 4 8.92 -27.86 43.72
N GLY A 5 9.98 -27.08 43.52
CA GLY A 5 10.64 -26.31 44.58
C GLY A 5 9.92 -24.98 44.77
N SER A 6 9.11 -24.93 45.82
CA SER A 6 8.63 -23.75 46.54
C SER A 6 7.79 -22.71 45.77
N GLU A 7 6.57 -23.08 45.38
CA GLU A 7 5.43 -22.18 45.66
C GLU A 7 5.16 -22.27 47.16
N MET A 8 6.02 -21.66 47.97
CA MET A 8 5.68 -21.36 49.34
C MET A 8 4.52 -20.38 49.23
N ASN A 9 3.32 -20.81 49.65
CA ASN A 9 2.13 -19.98 49.63
C ASN A 9 2.50 -18.64 50.32
N ASN A 10 2.23 -17.50 49.68
CA ASN A 10 2.58 -16.19 50.24
C ASN A 10 2.08 -16.05 51.69
N GLN A 11 0.98 -16.73 52.04
CA GLN A 11 0.47 -16.84 53.41
C GLN A 11 1.43 -17.55 54.38
N GLU A 12 2.10 -18.63 53.97
CA GLU A 12 3.09 -19.33 54.80
C GLU A 12 4.36 -18.50 55.01
N PHE A 13 4.84 -17.79 53.98
CA PHE A 13 6.01 -16.91 54.12
C PHE A 13 5.71 -15.72 55.04
N ILE A 14 4.50 -15.14 54.95
CA ILE A 14 4.04 -14.05 55.82
C ILE A 14 3.92 -14.53 57.28
N LEU A 15 3.42 -15.75 57.52
CA LEU A 15 3.29 -16.32 58.86
C LEU A 15 4.65 -16.64 59.51
N GLU A 16 5.61 -17.14 58.73
CA GLU A 16 6.96 -17.42 59.22
C GLU A 16 7.74 -16.12 59.55
N TYR A 17 7.58 -15.07 58.73
CA TYR A 17 8.20 -13.76 58.98
C TYR A 17 7.53 -12.97 60.11
N ALA A 18 6.21 -13.08 60.28
CA ALA A 18 5.45 -12.42 61.35
C ALA A 18 5.77 -13.01 62.74
N ASN A 19 6.00 -14.33 62.82
CA ASN A 19 6.45 -15.00 64.05
C ASN A 19 7.84 -14.54 64.51
N VAL A 20 8.74 -14.19 63.58
CA VAL A 20 10.10 -13.70 63.88
C VAL A 20 10.09 -12.26 64.41
N LEU A 21 9.04 -11.49 64.13
CA LEU A 21 8.97 -10.06 64.44
C LEU A 21 7.97 -9.69 65.57
N GLU A 22 7.42 -10.68 66.30
CA GLU A 22 6.38 -10.49 67.33
C GLU A 22 5.24 -9.55 66.88
N VAL A 23 4.84 -9.66 65.61
CA VAL A 23 3.86 -8.76 65.00
C VAL A 23 2.46 -9.11 65.50
N THR A 24 1.71 -8.14 66.02
CA THR A 24 0.35 -8.37 66.51
C THR A 24 -0.63 -8.52 65.33
N ALA A 25 -1.73 -9.25 65.50
CA ALA A 25 -2.74 -9.46 64.45
C ALA A 25 -3.29 -8.14 63.85
N ARG A 26 -3.26 -7.05 64.62
CA ARG A 26 -3.66 -5.71 64.19
C ARG A 26 -2.70 -5.11 63.16
N ASP A 27 -1.41 -5.41 63.31
CA ASP A 27 -0.38 -4.94 62.40
C ASP A 27 -0.46 -5.73 61.08
N ILE A 28 -0.71 -7.04 61.11
CA ILE A 28 -0.88 -7.87 59.90
C ILE A 28 -2.03 -7.35 59.02
N LEU A 29 -3.19 -7.03 59.60
CA LEU A 29 -4.34 -6.47 58.87
C LEU A 29 -4.01 -5.11 58.21
N ALA A 30 -3.24 -4.26 58.89
CA ALA A 30 -2.79 -2.98 58.33
C ALA A 30 -1.77 -3.14 57.18
N TRP A 31 -1.09 -4.29 57.09
CA TRP A 31 -0.20 -4.62 55.98
C TRP A 31 -0.96 -5.22 54.80
N GLU A 32 -2.02 -6.00 55.04
CA GLU A 32 -2.93 -6.46 53.97
C GLU A 32 -3.60 -5.28 53.26
N GLU A 33 -4.13 -4.30 54.00
CA GLU A 33 -4.71 -3.08 53.42
C GLU A 33 -3.70 -2.28 52.57
N LYS A 34 -2.42 -2.25 52.99
CA LYS A 34 -1.34 -1.62 52.23
C LYS A 34 -0.96 -2.42 50.98
N ALA A 35 -0.96 -3.76 51.07
CA ALA A 35 -0.68 -4.63 49.95
C ALA A 35 -1.78 -4.51 48.87
N GLU A 36 -3.04 -4.47 49.27
CA GLU A 36 -4.17 -4.22 48.36
C GLU A 36 -4.05 -2.85 47.68
N ALA A 37 -3.71 -1.79 48.43
CA ALA A 37 -3.50 -0.46 47.87
C ALA A 37 -2.35 -0.43 46.83
N LEU A 38 -1.27 -1.19 47.05
CA LEU A 38 -0.16 -1.30 46.09
C LEU A 38 -0.56 -2.03 44.81
N VAL A 39 -1.39 -3.08 44.90
CA VAL A 39 -1.92 -3.78 43.72
C VAL A 39 -2.80 -2.85 42.90
N ILE A 40 -3.72 -2.12 43.54
CA ILE A 40 -4.60 -1.15 42.86
C ILE A 40 -3.79 -0.03 42.17
N LEU A 41 -2.71 0.44 42.80
CA LEU A 41 -1.83 1.44 42.20
C LEU A 41 -1.05 0.88 41.01
N SER A 42 -0.59 -0.37 41.09
CA SER A 42 0.08 -1.06 39.98
C SER A 42 -0.84 -1.21 38.77
N ASP A 43 -2.09 -1.62 38.98
CA ASP A 43 -3.08 -1.78 37.90
C ASP A 43 -3.41 -0.43 37.24
N LYS A 44 -3.55 0.64 38.03
CA LYS A 44 -3.76 2.00 37.51
C LYS A 44 -2.57 2.52 36.72
N ILE A 45 -1.35 2.18 37.12
CA ILE A 45 -0.13 2.58 36.39
C ILE A 45 -0.11 1.90 35.02
N GLU A 46 -0.45 0.61 34.92
CA GLU A 46 -0.51 -0.05 33.61
C GLU A 46 -1.69 0.41 32.75
N GLU A 47 -2.84 0.75 33.34
CA GLU A 47 -3.93 1.38 32.61
C GLU A 47 -3.49 2.73 32.02
N ILE A 48 -2.86 3.60 32.82
CA ILE A 48 -2.32 4.88 32.35
C ILE A 48 -1.26 4.67 31.25
N ARG A 49 -0.36 3.70 31.43
CA ARG A 49 0.70 3.40 30.46
C ARG A 49 0.12 2.95 29.12
N THR A 50 -0.84 2.02 29.14
CA THR A 50 -1.49 1.52 27.92
C THR A 50 -2.27 2.61 27.18
N GLU A 51 -2.90 3.53 27.92
CA GLU A 51 -3.60 4.67 27.32
C GLU A 51 -2.64 5.70 26.72
N VAL A 52 -1.51 5.98 27.39
CA VAL A 52 -0.42 6.80 26.84
C VAL A 52 0.14 6.17 25.56
N ASP A 53 0.43 4.87 25.57
CA ASP A 53 0.92 4.15 24.39
C ASP A 53 -0.08 4.22 23.22
N ARG A 54 -1.40 4.08 23.49
CA ARG A 54 -2.45 4.24 22.47
C ARG A 54 -2.51 5.65 21.92
N SER A 55 -2.43 6.67 22.77
CA SER A 55 -2.48 8.08 22.35
C SER A 55 -1.31 8.45 21.43
N VAL A 56 -0.10 7.99 21.77
CA VAL A 56 1.11 8.20 20.95
C VAL A 56 0.99 7.49 19.60
N LEU A 57 0.49 6.25 19.59
CA LEU A 57 0.26 5.51 18.35
C LEU A 57 -0.78 6.19 17.44
N LEU A 58 -1.85 6.74 18.03
CA LEU A 58 -2.87 7.48 17.28
C LEU A 58 -2.29 8.77 16.67
N ASP A 59 -1.52 9.53 17.45
CA ASP A 59 -0.86 10.75 16.97
C ASP A 59 0.14 10.47 15.84
N MET A 60 0.98 9.43 15.99
CA MET A 60 1.89 9.00 14.94
C MET A 60 1.15 8.59 13.66
N ARG A 61 -0.01 7.95 13.79
CA ARG A 61 -0.84 7.57 12.64
C ARG A 61 -1.45 8.79 11.95
N LEU A 62 -1.95 9.77 12.70
CA LEU A 62 -2.45 11.03 12.15
C LEU A 62 -1.34 11.81 11.42
N GLN A 63 -0.14 11.85 11.99
CA GLN A 63 1.03 12.45 11.34
C GLN A 63 1.38 11.72 10.05
N LEU A 64 1.43 10.38 10.05
CA LEU A 64 1.69 9.59 8.86
C LEU A 64 0.65 9.85 7.75
N ASP A 65 -0.63 9.91 8.11
CA ASP A 65 -1.70 10.19 7.16
C ASP A 65 -1.59 11.61 6.59
N SER A 66 -1.17 12.58 7.39
CA SER A 66 -0.91 13.95 6.93
C SER A 66 0.24 14.01 5.92
N LEU A 67 1.34 13.28 6.18
CA LEU A 67 2.50 13.19 5.29
C LEU A 67 2.14 12.50 3.96
N LYS A 68 1.37 11.41 4.02
CA LYS A 68 0.86 10.74 2.81
C LYS A 68 0.01 11.66 1.96
N LYS A 69 -0.89 12.44 2.58
CA LYS A 69 -1.71 13.43 1.88
C LYS A 69 -0.87 14.53 1.25
N ALA A 70 0.16 15.03 1.96
CA ALA A 70 1.07 16.03 1.42
C ALA A 70 1.86 15.49 0.21
N SER A 71 2.41 14.28 0.32
CA SER A 71 3.12 13.58 -0.77
C SER A 71 2.22 13.36 -2.00
N ALA A 72 0.98 12.91 -1.79
CA ALA A 72 0.03 12.75 -2.89
C ALA A 72 -0.30 14.07 -3.61
N ARG A 73 -0.32 15.21 -2.88
CA ARG A 73 -0.51 16.54 -3.49
C ARG A 73 0.70 16.95 -4.31
N THR A 74 1.92 16.77 -3.79
CA THR A 74 3.14 17.08 -4.53
C THR A 74 3.28 16.22 -5.77
N ASP A 75 2.97 14.92 -5.67
CA ASP A 75 2.97 14.00 -6.82
C ASP A 75 1.98 14.42 -7.90
N LYS A 76 0.78 14.89 -7.50
CA LYS A 76 -0.22 15.40 -8.44
C LYS A 76 0.28 16.63 -9.19
N LEU A 77 0.93 17.57 -8.49
CA LEU A 77 1.51 18.77 -9.10
C LEU A 77 2.65 18.41 -10.05
N VAL A 78 3.59 17.56 -9.63
CA VAL A 78 4.71 17.11 -10.46
C VAL A 78 4.20 16.42 -11.72
N LYS A 79 3.24 15.49 -11.61
CA LYS A 79 2.62 14.83 -12.77
C LYS A 79 1.93 15.83 -13.70
N SER A 80 1.28 16.87 -13.16
CA SER A 80 0.67 17.93 -13.97
C SER A 80 1.72 18.72 -14.75
N CYS A 81 2.84 19.09 -14.12
CA CYS A 81 3.94 19.79 -14.78
C CYS A 81 4.59 18.94 -15.87
N ILE A 82 4.80 17.65 -15.62
CA ILE A 82 5.32 16.70 -16.61
C ILE A 82 4.36 16.60 -17.80
N ASN A 83 3.06 16.39 -17.56
CA ASN A 83 2.07 16.30 -18.63
C ASN A 83 2.01 17.60 -19.48
N TRP A 84 2.13 18.75 -18.83
CA TRP A 84 2.20 20.04 -19.53
C TRP A 84 3.46 20.14 -20.39
N ALA A 85 4.63 19.77 -19.84
CA ALA A 85 5.89 19.77 -20.57
C ALA A 85 5.88 18.80 -21.76
N ASP A 86 5.36 17.58 -21.56
CA ASP A 86 5.18 16.58 -22.62
C ASP A 86 4.28 17.12 -23.74
N SER A 87 3.15 17.74 -23.37
CA SER A 87 2.22 18.35 -24.34
C SER A 87 2.88 19.48 -25.13
N ALA A 88 3.68 20.34 -24.47
CA ALA A 88 4.38 21.43 -25.13
C ALA A 88 5.45 20.92 -26.12
N ILE A 89 6.19 19.86 -25.77
CA ILE A 89 7.18 19.27 -26.67
C ILE A 89 6.47 18.57 -27.84
N LEU A 90 5.38 17.85 -27.61
CA LEU A 90 4.61 17.21 -28.67
C LEU A 90 4.02 18.23 -29.66
N LEU A 91 3.47 19.33 -29.17
CA LEU A 91 2.98 20.42 -30.01
C LEU A 91 4.11 21.00 -30.87
N ARG A 92 5.29 21.23 -30.27
CA ARG A 92 6.45 21.73 -31.01
C ARG A 92 6.92 20.77 -32.09
N LEU A 93 6.99 19.47 -31.78
CA LEU A 93 7.34 18.44 -32.75
C LEU A 93 6.34 18.43 -33.93
N GLN A 94 5.05 18.63 -33.65
CA GLN A 94 4.02 18.69 -34.66
C GLN A 94 4.11 19.98 -35.52
N ASP A 95 4.28 21.14 -34.89
CA ASP A 95 4.35 22.44 -35.57
C ASP A 95 5.61 22.55 -36.45
N GLU A 96 6.76 22.07 -35.94
CA GLU A 96 8.03 22.10 -36.66
C GLU A 96 8.23 20.87 -37.57
N GLN A 97 7.27 19.93 -37.61
CA GLN A 97 7.36 18.65 -38.34
C GLN A 97 8.65 17.88 -38.05
N LEU A 98 9.05 17.83 -36.78
CA LEU A 98 10.25 17.16 -36.32
C LEU A 98 9.93 15.77 -35.77
N ASP A 99 10.77 14.79 -36.11
CA ASP A 99 10.69 13.45 -35.52
C ASP A 99 11.22 13.41 -34.07
N ASN A 100 12.11 14.34 -33.73
CA ASN A 100 12.73 14.40 -32.41
C ASN A 100 13.13 15.82 -32.02
N TYR A 101 13.16 16.07 -30.70
CA TYR A 101 13.51 17.35 -30.11
C TYR A 101 14.71 17.17 -29.19
N SER A 102 15.79 17.91 -29.41
CA SER A 102 17.01 17.81 -28.59
C SER A 102 17.11 18.98 -27.63
N TYR A 103 17.18 18.70 -26.33
CA TYR A 103 17.33 19.73 -25.30
C TYR A 103 18.22 19.23 -24.15
N LEU A 104 19.21 20.05 -23.75
CA LEU A 104 20.16 19.76 -22.66
C LEU A 104 20.82 18.38 -22.74
N GLY A 105 21.26 17.97 -23.94
CA GLY A 105 21.92 16.67 -24.15
C GLY A 105 20.98 15.47 -24.06
N LYS A 106 19.65 15.68 -24.05
CA LYS A 106 18.64 14.63 -24.17
C LYS A 106 17.88 14.78 -25.48
N ILE A 107 17.50 13.64 -26.06
CA ILE A 107 16.65 13.57 -27.25
C ILE A 107 15.28 13.07 -26.82
N TYR A 108 14.25 13.86 -27.13
CA TYR A 108 12.85 13.55 -26.92
C TYR A 108 12.23 13.09 -28.23
N TYR A 109 11.45 12.02 -28.21
CA TYR A 109 10.77 11.49 -29.39
C TYR A 109 9.39 10.94 -29.04
N PRO A 110 8.38 11.14 -29.89
CA PRO A 110 7.06 10.60 -29.69
C PRO A 110 7.06 9.11 -30.01
N SER A 111 6.36 8.33 -29.19
CA SER A 111 6.06 6.92 -29.48
C SER A 111 4.57 6.71 -29.29
N THR A 112 3.92 6.27 -30.36
CA THR A 112 2.50 5.93 -30.32
C THR A 112 2.36 4.43 -30.13
N THR A 113 1.72 4.05 -29.02
CA THR A 113 1.38 2.65 -28.76
C THR A 113 -0.12 2.48 -28.97
N VAL A 114 -0.49 1.54 -29.83
CA VAL A 114 -1.88 1.17 -30.07
C VAL A 114 -2.26 0.02 -29.15
N TYR A 115 -3.31 0.21 -28.36
CA TYR A 115 -3.86 -0.76 -27.43
C TYR A 115 -5.21 -1.25 -27.93
N PRO A 116 -5.39 -2.57 -28.13
CA PRO A 116 -6.71 -3.12 -28.38
C PRO A 116 -7.55 -3.07 -27.10
N SER A 117 -8.82 -2.71 -27.23
CA SER A 117 -9.78 -2.56 -26.14
C SER A 117 -11.12 -3.18 -26.53
N VAL A 118 -11.76 -3.91 -25.62
CA VAL A 118 -13.09 -4.48 -25.87
C VAL A 118 -14.11 -3.34 -25.84
N ALA A 119 -14.73 -3.07 -26.99
CA ALA A 119 -15.83 -2.13 -27.14
C ALA A 119 -17.20 -2.81 -26.99
N ASP A 120 -17.34 -4.03 -27.54
CA ASP A 120 -18.53 -4.86 -27.39
C ASP A 120 -18.12 -6.29 -27.06
N ARG A 121 -18.38 -6.68 -25.82
CA ARG A 121 -18.02 -8.00 -25.31
C ARG A 121 -18.88 -9.11 -25.93
N ASN A 122 -20.14 -8.84 -26.24
CA ASN A 122 -21.04 -9.86 -26.80
C ASN A 122 -20.64 -10.20 -28.23
N ALA A 123 -20.29 -9.19 -29.02
CA ALA A 123 -19.79 -9.37 -30.39
C ALA A 123 -18.46 -10.15 -30.40
N LEU A 124 -17.56 -9.84 -29.47
CA LEU A 124 -16.29 -10.55 -29.33
C LEU A 124 -16.51 -12.00 -28.91
N GLU A 125 -17.35 -12.26 -27.91
CA GLU A 125 -17.65 -13.63 -27.45
C GLU A 125 -18.31 -14.47 -28.56
N ALA A 126 -19.25 -13.91 -29.33
CA ALA A 126 -19.86 -14.60 -30.48
C ALA A 126 -18.80 -14.99 -31.54
N HIS A 127 -17.92 -14.06 -31.90
CA HIS A 127 -16.83 -14.34 -32.84
C HIS A 127 -15.85 -15.41 -32.30
N MET A 128 -15.59 -15.44 -31.00
CA MET A 128 -14.69 -16.41 -30.38
C MET A 128 -15.30 -17.82 -30.35
N VAL A 129 -16.62 -17.93 -30.13
CA VAL A 129 -17.34 -19.21 -30.23
C VAL A 129 -17.31 -19.75 -31.66
N GLU A 130 -17.45 -18.87 -32.66
CA GLU A 130 -17.38 -19.25 -34.08
C GLU A 130 -15.96 -19.59 -34.55
N SER A 131 -14.94 -18.87 -34.07
CA SER A 131 -13.54 -19.03 -34.49
C SER A 131 -12.74 -20.03 -33.64
N GLY A 132 -13.27 -20.47 -32.50
CA GLY A 132 -12.59 -21.39 -31.57
C GLY A 132 -11.39 -20.78 -30.84
N ARG A 133 -11.17 -19.47 -30.95
CA ARG A 133 -9.98 -18.75 -30.45
C ARG A 133 -10.18 -18.22 -29.03
N LEU A 134 -10.28 -19.12 -28.05
CA LEU A 134 -10.45 -18.75 -26.62
C LEU A 134 -9.21 -18.09 -25.99
N ASP A 135 -8.06 -18.20 -26.66
CA ASP A 135 -6.77 -17.61 -26.32
C ASP A 135 -6.75 -16.07 -26.33
N ILE A 136 -7.76 -15.43 -26.94
CA ILE A 136 -7.94 -13.98 -26.96
C ILE A 136 -8.42 -13.45 -25.58
N LEU A 137 -9.05 -14.29 -24.75
CA LEU A 137 -9.61 -13.91 -23.45
C LEU A 137 -8.64 -14.18 -22.28
N GLY A 138 -8.09 -13.10 -21.74
CA GLY A 138 -7.59 -13.04 -20.36
C GLY A 138 -8.37 -11.98 -19.56
N ASN A 139 -7.94 -11.66 -18.34
CA ASN A 139 -8.41 -10.46 -17.61
C ASN A 139 -8.17 -9.17 -18.41
N THR A 140 -7.27 -9.21 -19.40
CA THR A 140 -7.01 -8.19 -20.41
C THR A 140 -6.85 -8.90 -21.76
N LEU A 141 -7.26 -8.25 -22.86
CA LEU A 141 -7.04 -8.73 -24.23
C LEU A 141 -5.54 -9.00 -24.47
N ASN A 142 -5.21 -10.17 -25.02
CA ASN A 142 -3.84 -10.46 -25.39
C ASN A 142 -3.47 -9.66 -26.66
N ARG A 143 -2.53 -8.73 -26.51
CA ARG A 143 -2.12 -7.82 -27.58
C ARG A 143 -1.47 -8.55 -28.76
N GLU A 144 -0.71 -9.61 -28.48
CA GLU A 144 -0.03 -10.39 -29.52
C GLU A 144 -1.07 -11.06 -30.42
N VAL A 145 -2.04 -11.76 -29.82
CA VAL A 145 -3.08 -12.48 -30.56
C VAL A 145 -3.98 -11.53 -31.37
N VAL A 146 -4.30 -10.34 -30.85
CA VAL A 146 -5.07 -9.34 -31.60
C VAL A 146 -4.27 -8.75 -32.75
N ASN A 147 -2.97 -8.52 -32.56
CA ASN A 147 -2.10 -8.05 -33.64
C ASN A 147 -1.92 -9.13 -34.72
N ASP A 148 -1.74 -10.40 -34.33
CA ASP A 148 -1.64 -11.53 -35.26
C ASP A 148 -2.92 -11.67 -36.09
N TYR A 149 -4.09 -11.46 -35.48
CA TYR A 149 -5.36 -11.45 -36.19
C TYR A 149 -5.44 -10.28 -37.18
N LEU A 150 -5.03 -9.08 -36.77
CA LEU A 150 -4.99 -7.89 -37.63
C LEU A 150 -4.03 -8.09 -38.81
N GLU A 151 -2.88 -8.76 -38.60
CA GLU A 151 -1.94 -9.08 -39.66
C GLU A 151 -2.48 -10.15 -40.63
N GLN A 152 -3.27 -11.10 -40.14
CA GLN A 152 -3.85 -12.17 -40.97
C GLN A 152 -5.10 -11.73 -41.76
N THR A 153 -5.96 -10.92 -41.15
CA THR A 153 -7.28 -10.57 -41.72
C THR A 153 -7.34 -9.14 -42.25
N GLY A 154 -6.42 -8.27 -41.84
CA GLY A 154 -6.44 -6.83 -42.17
C GLY A 154 -7.44 -6.02 -41.35
N GLU A 155 -8.25 -6.65 -40.50
CA GLU A 155 -9.29 -6.00 -39.69
C GLU A 155 -9.13 -6.35 -38.20
N LEU A 156 -9.68 -5.51 -37.32
CA LEU A 156 -9.73 -5.83 -35.88
C LEU A 156 -10.82 -6.87 -35.63
N PRO A 157 -10.65 -7.74 -34.62
CA PRO A 157 -11.70 -8.68 -34.23
C PRO A 157 -13.02 -7.94 -33.93
N PRO A 158 -14.17 -8.51 -34.29
CA PRO A 158 -15.48 -7.94 -33.97
C PRO A 158 -15.58 -7.61 -32.47
N GLY A 159 -16.04 -6.39 -32.16
CA GLY A 159 -16.16 -5.92 -30.78
C GLY A 159 -14.87 -5.38 -30.15
N VAL A 160 -13.75 -5.32 -30.89
CA VAL A 160 -12.48 -4.71 -30.43
C VAL A 160 -12.24 -3.37 -31.12
N ASN A 161 -12.02 -2.31 -30.33
CA ASN A 161 -11.56 -1.01 -30.80
C ASN A 161 -10.06 -0.84 -30.52
N SER A 162 -9.43 0.07 -31.25
CA SER A 162 -8.06 0.50 -30.98
C SER A 162 -8.05 1.85 -30.26
N ILE A 163 -7.26 1.94 -29.20
CA ILE A 163 -6.96 3.19 -28.51
C ILE A 163 -5.48 3.48 -28.72
N SER A 164 -5.16 4.54 -29.46
CA SER A 164 -3.80 5.00 -29.60
C SER A 164 -3.44 5.90 -28.41
N ARG A 165 -2.25 5.69 -27.84
CA ARG A 165 -1.69 6.56 -26.82
C ARG A 165 -0.29 6.96 -27.23
N THR A 166 -0.11 8.24 -27.51
CA THR A 166 1.20 8.83 -27.74
C THR A 166 1.85 9.17 -26.41
N ARG A 167 3.11 8.78 -26.24
CA ARG A 167 3.94 9.13 -25.10
C ARG A 167 5.22 9.78 -25.60
N LEU A 168 5.75 10.72 -24.83
CA LEU A 168 7.06 11.29 -25.07
C LEU A 168 8.10 10.44 -24.34
N ASN A 169 9.07 9.93 -25.08
CA ASN A 169 10.21 9.22 -24.50
C ASN A 169 11.44 10.12 -24.53
N CYS A 170 12.37 9.91 -23.60
CA CYS A 170 13.66 10.59 -23.60
C CYS A 170 14.82 9.58 -23.63
N ARG A 171 15.86 9.86 -24.40
CA ARG A 171 17.14 9.14 -24.37
C ARG A 171 18.29 10.12 -24.21
N ALA A 172 19.40 9.66 -23.62
CA ALA A 172 20.65 10.42 -23.62
C ALA A 172 21.15 10.58 -25.07
N LYS A 173 21.70 11.75 -25.38
CA LYS A 173 22.40 11.95 -26.65
C LYS A 173 23.69 11.12 -26.62
N PRO A 174 23.95 10.30 -27.66
CA PRO A 174 25.21 9.55 -27.76
C PRO A 174 26.41 10.50 -27.86
#